data_AF-A0A0N0BIG5-F1
#
_entry.id   AF-A0A0N0BIG5-F1
#
_cell.length_a   1.000
_cell.length_b   1.000
_cell.length_c   1.000
_cell.angle_alpha   90.00
_cell.angle_beta   90.00
_cell.angle_gamma   90.00
#
_symmetry.space_group_name_H-M   'P 1'
#
loop_
_entity.id
_entity.type
_entity.pdbx_description
1 polymer ?
#
loop_
_entity_poly.entity_id
_entity_poly.type
_entity_poly.pdbx_seq_one_letter_code
_entity_poly.pdbx_strand_id
1 'polypeptide(L)'
;MSSMSAQGVVERASAELTKRINGLGLRASKHHGGGKASVMERVTHVFCGSGGVPYTNLQSANNANATPEKPSRSVPASMNNMPSANNKTLSNVSTPSRARISRNRAKNVPLASGGTGGYVAPTTWNQLMQDDHFLSKFFLYFTAIERRILAQVCLRWRDILYARPRLWAGLVPVVRCREVRAMPPSSRTRLYASLVRRGFHSLVLLGASDEDIPELTHGFPLAQRNIHSLSLRCCAITDRGLEALLDHLQALFELELAGCNEITEAGLWTCLTPRIVSLSLSDCINVADEAVGAVAQLLPSLYEFSLQAYHVTDAALGYFHATQSSSLSILRLQSCWELTNHGVVNIVHSLPNLTVLSLSGCSKVTDDGVELIAENLSRLRSLDLSWCSRITDAALEYIACDLNHLEELTLDRCVHITDIGVGYISTMGSLSALFLRWCILLRDFGLQHLCGMKSLQVLSVAGCPLLTSSGLSSLIQLRHLHELELTNCPGTSQELFDYLREHLPRCLIIE
;
A
#
# COMPACT_ATOMS: atom_id res chain seq x y z
N MET A 1 29.02 -2.69 0.42
CA MET A 1 28.47 -3.53 -0.66
C MET A 1 29.37 -3.40 -1.87
N SER A 2 30.10 -4.46 -2.23
CA SER A 2 31.00 -4.50 -3.39
C SER A 2 30.24 -4.14 -4.66
N SER A 3 30.69 -3.11 -5.38
CA SER A 3 30.09 -2.71 -6.66
C SER A 3 30.23 -3.87 -7.63
N MET A 4 29.10 -4.44 -8.05
CA MET A 4 29.11 -5.35 -9.20
C MET A 4 29.62 -4.56 -10.40
N SER A 5 30.64 -5.07 -11.07
CA SER A 5 31.08 -4.51 -12.35
C SER A 5 29.94 -4.58 -13.36
N ALA A 6 29.89 -3.64 -14.31
CA ALA A 6 28.90 -3.66 -15.39
C ALA A 6 28.86 -5.03 -16.12
N GLN A 7 30.02 -5.69 -16.22
CA GLN A 7 30.15 -7.03 -16.77
C GLN A 7 29.40 -8.09 -15.94
N GLY A 8 29.55 -8.08 -14.61
CA GLY A 8 28.84 -9.00 -13.72
C GLY A 8 27.32 -8.80 -13.70
N VAL A 9 26.85 -7.57 -13.96
CA VAL A 9 25.42 -7.27 -14.13
C VAL A 9 24.88 -7.85 -15.43
N VAL A 10 25.61 -7.69 -16.54
CA VAL A 10 25.23 -8.23 -17.84
C VAL A 10 25.24 -9.76 -17.85
N GLU A 11 26.25 -10.40 -17.26
CA GLU A 11 26.35 -11.86 -17.16
C GLU A 11 25.21 -12.44 -16.31
N ARG A 12 24.91 -11.83 -15.16
CA ARG A 12 23.81 -12.25 -14.29
C ARG A 12 22.45 -12.05 -14.97
N ALA A 13 22.25 -10.92 -15.65
CA ALA A 13 21.03 -10.66 -16.42
C ALA A 13 20.86 -11.66 -17.57
N SER A 14 21.94 -11.96 -18.30
CA SER A 14 21.95 -12.95 -19.38
C SER A 14 21.65 -14.37 -18.89
N ALA A 15 22.25 -14.77 -17.75
CA ALA A 15 22.00 -16.07 -17.13
C ALA A 15 20.54 -16.21 -16.66
N GLU A 16 19.98 -15.18 -16.02
CA GLU A 16 18.58 -15.19 -15.56
C GLU A 16 17.59 -15.22 -16.74
N LEU A 17 17.89 -14.47 -17.80
CA LEU A 17 17.15 -14.48 -19.06
C LEU A 17 17.13 -15.88 -19.68
N THR A 18 18.31 -16.51 -19.77
CA THR A 18 18.49 -17.85 -20.32
C THR A 18 17.75 -18.90 -19.50
N LYS A 19 17.83 -18.81 -18.16
CA LYS A 19 17.13 -19.69 -17.22
C LYS A 19 15.61 -19.61 -17.37
N ARG A 20 15.06 -18.39 -17.48
CA ARG A 20 13.61 -18.16 -17.63
C ARG A 20 13.11 -18.61 -19.00
N ILE A 21 13.86 -18.37 -20.08
CA ILE A 21 13.54 -18.86 -21.42
C ILE A 21 13.52 -20.38 -21.46
N ASN A 22 14.50 -21.03 -20.82
CA ASN A 22 14.54 -22.49 -20.70
C ASN A 22 13.42 -23.02 -19.79
N GLY A 23 13.01 -22.25 -18.78
CA GLY A 23 11.91 -22.55 -17.85
C GLY A 23 10.50 -22.38 -18.42
N LEU A 24 10.31 -21.67 -19.55
CA LEU A 24 9.02 -21.50 -20.24
C LEU A 24 8.45 -22.81 -20.84
N GLY A 25 9.09 -23.96 -20.63
CA GLY A 25 8.49 -25.26 -20.94
C GLY A 25 8.18 -25.50 -22.42
N LEU A 26 8.80 -24.76 -23.34
CA LEU A 26 8.66 -24.91 -24.79
C LEU A 26 9.40 -26.18 -25.28
N ARG A 27 9.06 -27.36 -24.75
CA ARG A 27 9.57 -28.65 -25.23
C ARG A 27 8.95 -28.97 -26.59
N ALA A 28 9.77 -29.50 -27.50
CA ALA A 28 9.35 -29.89 -28.84
C ALA A 28 8.27 -30.97 -28.76
N SER A 29 7.03 -30.64 -29.13
CA SER A 29 6.04 -31.65 -29.47
C SER A 29 6.52 -32.38 -30.73
N LYS A 30 6.71 -33.70 -30.63
CA LYS A 30 6.97 -34.58 -31.77
C LYS A 30 5.67 -34.73 -32.57
N HIS A 31 5.40 -33.81 -33.50
CA HIS A 31 4.51 -34.08 -34.62
C HIS A 31 5.29 -34.11 -35.93
N HIS A 32 5.12 -35.20 -36.67
CA HIS A 32 5.70 -35.45 -37.98
C HIS A 32 5.18 -34.46 -39.03
N GLY A 33 6.08 -33.94 -39.86
CA GLY A 33 5.73 -33.25 -41.12
C GLY A 33 5.56 -31.73 -41.01
N GLY A 34 6.65 -31.00 -40.82
CA GLY A 34 6.71 -29.54 -40.84
C GLY A 34 7.93 -29.06 -40.06
N GLY A 35 8.74 -28.16 -40.63
CA GLY A 35 10.02 -27.72 -40.05
C GLY A 35 9.88 -27.36 -38.56
N LYS A 36 10.80 -27.87 -37.71
CA LYS A 36 10.79 -27.60 -36.28
C LYS A 36 10.98 -26.10 -36.05
N ALA A 37 9.90 -25.39 -35.69
CA ALA A 37 10.00 -24.01 -35.26
C ALA A 37 10.97 -23.93 -34.06
N SER A 38 11.96 -23.06 -34.17
CA SER A 38 12.97 -22.83 -33.13
C SER A 38 12.31 -22.31 -31.84
N VAL A 39 12.95 -22.52 -30.69
CA VAL A 39 12.50 -21.92 -29.41
C VAL A 39 12.28 -20.41 -29.58
N MET A 40 13.13 -19.77 -30.38
CA MET A 40 13.05 -18.38 -30.78
C MET A 40 11.75 -18.03 -31.51
N GLU A 41 11.38 -18.77 -32.56
CA GLU A 41 10.12 -18.54 -33.28
C GLU A 41 8.91 -18.72 -32.37
N ARG A 42 8.96 -19.67 -31.43
CA ARG A 42 7.89 -19.86 -30.43
C ARG A 42 7.81 -18.68 -29.46
N VAL A 43 8.93 -18.20 -28.95
CA VAL A 43 9.00 -17.02 -28.07
C VAL A 43 8.49 -15.77 -28.80
N THR A 44 8.99 -15.49 -30.00
CA THR A 44 8.51 -14.37 -30.82
C THR A 44 7.03 -14.51 -31.13
N HIS A 45 6.53 -15.70 -31.45
CA HIS A 45 5.11 -15.92 -31.74
C HIS A 45 4.22 -15.67 -30.52
N VAL A 46 4.62 -16.12 -29.32
CA VAL A 46 3.88 -15.91 -28.06
C VAL A 46 3.84 -14.43 -27.68
N PHE A 47 4.94 -13.72 -27.87
CA PHE A 47 5.05 -12.32 -27.42
C PHE A 47 4.67 -11.28 -28.47
N CYS A 48 4.82 -11.59 -29.75
CA CYS A 48 4.71 -10.62 -30.84
C CYS A 48 3.56 -10.91 -31.82
N GLY A 49 2.95 -12.11 -31.76
CA GLY A 49 1.85 -12.52 -32.64
C GLY A 49 2.29 -12.84 -34.07
N SER A 50 1.54 -13.73 -34.74
CA SER A 50 1.78 -14.12 -36.13
C SER A 50 1.37 -12.98 -37.06
N GLY A 51 2.32 -12.41 -37.80
CA GLY A 51 2.00 -11.41 -38.83
C GLY A 51 1.22 -12.06 -39.97
N GLY A 52 -0.02 -11.61 -40.20
CA GLY A 52 -0.78 -11.98 -41.39
C GLY A 52 -2.30 -11.84 -41.32
N VAL A 53 -2.85 -10.64 -41.08
CA VAL A 53 -4.17 -10.25 -41.60
C VAL A 53 -4.16 -8.75 -41.96
N PRO A 54 -4.53 -8.33 -43.19
CA PRO A 54 -4.64 -6.92 -43.52
C PRO A 54 -5.82 -6.28 -42.78
N TYR A 55 -5.57 -5.15 -42.11
CA TYR A 55 -6.62 -4.28 -41.59
C TYR A 55 -7.24 -3.50 -42.76
N THR A 56 -8.50 -3.80 -43.12
CA THR A 56 -9.35 -2.88 -43.86
C THR A 56 -10.25 -2.10 -42.89
N ASN A 57 -10.26 -0.78 -43.08
CA ASN A 57 -11.11 0.25 -42.48
C ASN A 57 -12.35 -0.20 -41.69
N LEU A 58 -12.43 0.28 -40.44
CA LEU A 58 -13.69 0.77 -39.88
C LEU A 58 -13.44 2.12 -39.20
N GLN A 59 -13.90 3.18 -39.87
CA GLN A 59 -14.26 4.42 -39.21
C GLN A 59 -15.51 4.19 -38.35
N SER A 60 -15.47 4.81 -37.16
CA SER A 60 -16.62 5.26 -36.36
C SER A 60 -17.79 4.29 -36.15
N ALA A 61 -17.84 3.70 -34.97
CA ALA A 61 -19.10 3.57 -34.24
C ALA A 61 -18.82 3.73 -32.74
N ASN A 62 -19.30 4.84 -32.19
CA ASN A 62 -19.71 4.90 -30.80
C ASN A 62 -20.65 3.72 -30.54
N ASN A 63 -20.34 2.87 -29.56
CA ASN A 63 -21.35 2.43 -28.61
C ASN A 63 -20.73 1.79 -27.38
N ALA A 64 -21.29 2.20 -26.24
CA ALA A 64 -21.10 1.61 -24.93
C ALA A 64 -21.62 0.16 -24.86
N ASN A 65 -21.22 -0.51 -23.79
CA ASN A 65 -21.67 -1.80 -23.25
C ASN A 65 -20.93 -3.06 -23.70
N ALA A 66 -19.99 -3.50 -22.85
CA ALA A 66 -19.84 -4.90 -22.47
C ALA A 66 -19.04 -5.00 -21.14
N THR A 67 -19.76 -5.21 -20.05
CA THR A 67 -19.26 -5.62 -18.72
C THR A 67 -18.87 -7.10 -18.74
N PRO A 68 -17.80 -7.53 -18.06
CA PRO A 68 -17.52 -8.95 -17.84
C PRO A 68 -18.41 -9.55 -16.74
N GLU A 69 -18.99 -10.71 -17.05
CA GLU A 69 -19.88 -11.50 -16.19
C GLU A 69 -19.18 -12.10 -14.96
N LYS A 70 -19.91 -12.13 -13.84
CA LYS A 70 -19.63 -12.91 -12.63
C LYS A 70 -20.16 -14.35 -12.79
N PRO A 71 -19.59 -15.35 -12.10
CA PRO A 71 -20.22 -16.65 -11.92
C PRO A 71 -21.36 -16.60 -10.89
N SER A 72 -22.39 -17.38 -11.16
CA SER A 72 -23.77 -17.40 -10.62
C SER A 72 -23.99 -18.14 -9.30
N ARG A 73 -24.99 -17.71 -8.50
CA ARG A 73 -26.18 -18.54 -8.10
C ARG A 73 -27.21 -17.77 -7.23
N SER A 74 -28.47 -17.75 -7.73
CA SER A 74 -29.83 -17.85 -7.07
C SER A 74 -30.11 -17.11 -5.75
N VAL A 75 -31.26 -16.43 -5.49
CA VAL A 75 -32.69 -16.85 -5.59
C VAL A 75 -33.65 -15.60 -5.73
N PRO A 76 -35.01 -15.63 -5.63
CA PRO A 76 -35.97 -15.20 -6.67
C PRO A 76 -36.77 -13.90 -6.38
N ALA A 77 -37.64 -13.53 -7.33
CA ALA A 77 -38.43 -12.29 -7.42
C ALA A 77 -39.80 -12.30 -6.71
N SER A 78 -40.29 -11.11 -6.32
CA SER A 78 -41.71 -10.67 -6.40
C SER A 78 -41.74 -9.11 -6.32
N MET A 79 -42.14 -8.42 -7.39
CA MET A 79 -43.49 -7.93 -7.75
C MET A 79 -43.95 -6.60 -7.10
N ASN A 80 -44.17 -5.63 -8.00
CA ASN A 80 -45.30 -4.67 -8.06
C ASN A 80 -45.11 -3.20 -7.65
N ASN A 81 -45.28 -2.37 -8.70
CA ASN A 81 -46.17 -1.21 -8.84
C ASN A 81 -45.74 0.19 -8.33
N MET A 82 -45.42 1.01 -9.35
CA MET A 82 -45.70 2.46 -9.50
C MET A 82 -47.17 2.84 -9.17
N PRO A 83 -47.57 4.14 -9.01
CA PRO A 83 -47.18 5.25 -9.91
C PRO A 83 -47.04 6.71 -9.35
N SER A 84 -46.26 7.49 -10.10
CA SER A 84 -46.41 8.90 -10.54
C SER A 84 -47.28 9.93 -9.77
N ALA A 85 -46.71 11.12 -9.52
CA ALA A 85 -47.42 12.40 -9.69
C ALA A 85 -46.49 13.60 -9.97
N ASN A 86 -46.97 14.47 -10.86
CA ASN A 86 -46.40 15.72 -11.39
C ASN A 86 -46.30 16.86 -10.35
N ASN A 87 -45.38 17.82 -10.54
CA ASN A 87 -45.75 19.21 -10.84
C ASN A 87 -44.57 20.12 -11.28
N LYS A 88 -44.94 21.06 -12.17
CA LYS A 88 -44.14 22.10 -12.82
C LYS A 88 -43.94 23.32 -11.90
N THR A 89 -42.85 24.08 -12.10
CA THR A 89 -42.87 25.54 -12.38
C THR A 89 -41.49 26.02 -12.88
N LEU A 90 -41.53 26.97 -13.83
CA LEU A 90 -40.39 27.60 -14.51
C LEU A 90 -39.88 28.85 -13.75
N SER A 91 -38.58 29.14 -13.89
CA SER A 91 -38.08 30.51 -14.09
C SER A 91 -36.77 30.51 -14.89
N ASN A 92 -36.73 31.31 -15.96
CA ASN A 92 -35.57 31.58 -16.83
C ASN A 92 -34.74 32.73 -16.23
N VAL A 93 -33.42 32.76 -16.49
CA VAL A 93 -32.71 33.82 -17.25
C VAL A 93 -31.16 33.63 -17.21
N SER A 94 -30.61 33.48 -18.42
CA SER A 94 -29.27 33.81 -18.96
C SER A 94 -27.96 33.49 -18.21
N THR A 95 -27.15 32.63 -18.84
CA THR A 95 -25.70 32.46 -18.62
C THR A 95 -24.90 33.07 -19.79
N PRO A 96 -23.75 33.74 -19.57
CA PRO A 96 -22.89 34.18 -20.66
C PRO A 96 -21.93 33.07 -21.12
N SER A 97 -21.67 33.09 -22.42
CA SER A 97 -20.81 32.20 -23.18
C SER A 97 -19.34 32.24 -22.72
N ARG A 98 -18.81 31.09 -22.34
CA ARG A 98 -17.38 30.90 -22.02
C ARG A 98 -16.61 30.64 -23.30
N ALA A 99 -15.89 31.66 -23.77
CA ALA A 99 -14.92 31.57 -24.86
C ALA A 99 -13.85 30.50 -24.56
N ARG A 100 -13.65 29.58 -25.52
CA ARG A 100 -12.58 28.57 -25.50
C ARG A 100 -11.24 29.26 -25.72
N ILE A 101 -10.45 29.41 -24.67
CA ILE A 101 -9.04 29.78 -24.75
C ILE A 101 -8.23 28.52 -25.10
N SER A 102 -7.49 28.65 -26.20
CA SER A 102 -6.55 27.68 -26.78
C SER A 102 -5.50 27.22 -25.76
N ARG A 103 -5.37 25.89 -25.58
CA ARG A 103 -4.24 25.29 -24.85
C ARG A 103 -3.04 25.18 -25.79
N ASN A 104 -2.05 26.04 -25.58
CA ASN A 104 -0.72 25.91 -26.17
C ASN A 104 -0.05 24.62 -25.68
N ARG A 105 0.10 23.67 -26.60
CA ARG A 105 0.82 22.40 -26.41
C ARG A 105 2.32 22.69 -26.52
N ALA A 106 3.04 22.60 -25.40
CA ALA A 106 4.49 22.66 -25.40
C ALA A 106 5.07 21.54 -26.28
N LYS A 107 6.12 21.88 -27.04
CA LYS A 107 6.74 21.07 -28.08
C LYS A 107 7.24 19.73 -27.53
N ASN A 108 6.61 18.65 -27.96
CA ASN A 108 7.17 17.30 -27.88
C ASN A 108 8.41 17.22 -28.78
N VAL A 109 9.51 16.72 -28.23
CA VAL A 109 10.63 16.17 -29.01
C VAL A 109 10.08 15.01 -29.85
N PRO A 110 10.41 14.89 -31.15
CA PRO A 110 9.78 13.91 -32.02
C PRO A 110 10.24 12.50 -31.67
N LEU A 111 9.30 11.63 -31.29
CA LEU A 111 9.45 10.20 -31.58
C LEU A 111 9.33 10.05 -33.10
N ALA A 112 10.46 9.74 -33.73
CA ALA A 112 10.49 9.34 -35.12
C ALA A 112 9.68 8.04 -35.27
N SER A 113 8.46 8.15 -35.82
CA SER A 113 7.94 7.28 -36.87
C SER A 113 6.46 7.58 -37.12
N GLY A 114 6.20 8.56 -37.98
CA GLY A 114 4.99 8.55 -38.78
C GLY A 114 5.22 7.61 -39.96
N GLY A 115 4.54 6.47 -39.97
CA GLY A 115 4.57 5.51 -41.07
C GLY A 115 3.61 4.38 -40.77
N THR A 116 2.70 4.10 -41.70
CA THR A 116 1.75 2.97 -41.71
C THR A 116 2.47 1.63 -41.92
N GLY A 117 3.55 1.37 -41.17
CA GLY A 117 4.28 0.11 -41.21
C GLY A 117 3.61 -0.90 -40.29
N GLY A 118 3.08 -1.98 -40.86
CA GLY A 118 2.68 -3.15 -40.08
C GLY A 118 3.83 -3.61 -39.19
N TYR A 119 3.53 -4.01 -37.97
CA TYR A 119 4.53 -4.54 -37.05
C TYR A 119 5.21 -5.76 -37.69
N VAL A 120 6.51 -5.64 -37.94
CA VAL A 120 7.33 -6.73 -38.49
C VAL A 120 7.93 -7.49 -37.31
N ALA A 121 7.54 -8.75 -37.14
CA ALA A 121 8.05 -9.59 -36.07
C ALA A 121 9.58 -9.79 -36.21
N PRO A 122 10.35 -9.67 -35.11
CA PRO A 122 11.79 -9.89 -35.14
C PRO A 122 12.15 -11.31 -35.58
N THR A 123 13.09 -11.45 -36.51
CA THR A 123 13.49 -12.77 -37.04
C THR A 123 14.82 -13.27 -36.47
N THR A 124 15.60 -12.39 -35.84
CA THR A 124 16.88 -12.74 -35.20
C THR A 124 16.88 -12.43 -33.71
N TRP A 125 17.72 -13.12 -32.94
CA TRP A 125 17.90 -12.87 -31.50
C TRP A 125 18.24 -11.41 -31.20
N ASN A 126 19.17 -10.83 -31.96
CA ASN A 126 19.57 -9.43 -31.79
C ASN A 126 18.42 -8.44 -32.06
N GLN A 127 17.57 -8.72 -33.06
CA GLN A 127 16.39 -7.89 -33.33
C GLN A 127 15.36 -8.02 -32.21
N LEU A 128 15.11 -9.23 -31.71
CA LEU A 128 14.15 -9.47 -30.62
C LEU A 128 14.58 -8.76 -29.33
N MET A 129 15.87 -8.82 -28.99
CA MET A 129 16.43 -8.14 -27.82
C MET A 129 16.54 -6.61 -27.98
N GLN A 130 16.10 -6.05 -29.10
CA GLN A 130 15.95 -4.61 -29.34
C GLN A 130 14.50 -4.19 -29.62
N ASP A 131 13.57 -5.15 -29.74
CA ASP A 131 12.17 -4.91 -30.10
C ASP A 131 11.35 -4.41 -28.90
N ASP A 132 10.71 -3.26 -29.07
CA ASP A 132 9.95 -2.61 -27.99
C ASP A 132 8.73 -3.41 -27.56
N HIS A 133 8.06 -4.07 -28.52
CA HIS A 133 6.85 -4.83 -28.25
C HIS A 133 7.19 -6.06 -27.40
N PHE A 134 8.18 -6.85 -27.86
CA PHE A 134 8.71 -8.00 -27.15
C PHE A 134 9.21 -7.62 -25.76
N LEU A 135 10.19 -6.71 -25.68
CA LEU A 135 10.86 -6.38 -24.41
C LEU A 135 9.86 -5.91 -23.37
N SER A 136 8.82 -5.19 -23.80
CA SER A 136 7.83 -4.70 -22.88
C SER A 136 6.93 -5.75 -22.24
N LYS A 137 6.65 -6.85 -22.94
CA LYS A 137 5.95 -7.99 -22.37
C LYS A 137 6.93 -8.88 -21.61
N PHE A 138 8.14 -9.02 -22.15
CA PHE A 138 9.20 -9.81 -21.55
C PHE A 138 9.57 -9.32 -20.15
N PHE A 139 9.67 -7.99 -19.93
CA PHE A 139 9.99 -7.44 -18.61
C PHE A 139 8.91 -7.68 -17.55
N LEU A 140 7.67 -8.03 -17.93
CA LEU A 140 6.62 -8.37 -16.96
C LEU A 140 6.93 -9.64 -16.16
N TYR A 141 7.76 -10.54 -16.70
CA TYR A 141 8.12 -11.82 -16.05
C TYR A 141 9.12 -11.65 -14.89
N PHE A 142 9.70 -10.47 -14.76
CA PHE A 142 10.69 -10.16 -13.74
C PHE A 142 10.05 -9.39 -12.59
N THR A 143 10.55 -9.58 -11.38
CA THR A 143 10.18 -8.75 -10.23
C THR A 143 10.68 -7.32 -10.42
N ALA A 144 10.12 -6.37 -9.69
CA ALA A 144 10.58 -4.99 -9.73
C ALA A 144 12.06 -4.85 -9.32
N ILE A 145 12.56 -5.75 -8.46
CA ILE A 145 13.97 -5.81 -8.05
C ILE A 145 14.85 -6.28 -9.21
N GLU A 146 14.50 -7.37 -9.89
CA GLU A 146 15.24 -7.89 -11.05
C GLU A 146 15.28 -6.87 -12.20
N ARG A 147 14.20 -6.13 -12.42
CA ARG A 147 14.14 -5.04 -13.43
C ARG A 147 15.15 -3.93 -13.19
N ARG A 148 15.59 -3.69 -11.94
CA ARG A 148 16.69 -2.75 -11.63
C ARG A 148 18.01 -3.19 -12.27
N ILE A 149 18.26 -4.50 -12.26
CA ILE A 149 19.45 -5.12 -12.85
C ILE A 149 19.36 -5.06 -14.38
N LEU A 150 18.20 -5.42 -14.94
CA LEU A 150 17.96 -5.38 -16.39
C LEU A 150 18.08 -3.97 -16.98
N ALA A 151 17.71 -2.93 -16.22
CA ALA A 151 17.86 -1.53 -16.63
C ALA A 151 19.33 -1.09 -16.78
N GLN A 152 20.30 -1.88 -16.30
CA GLN A 152 21.72 -1.57 -16.43
C GLN A 152 22.39 -2.28 -17.62
N VAL A 153 21.69 -3.19 -18.31
CA VAL A 153 22.24 -3.99 -19.42
C VAL A 153 22.59 -3.13 -20.62
N CYS A 154 21.66 -2.31 -21.10
CA CYS A 154 21.89 -1.37 -22.19
C CYS A 154 20.93 -0.19 -22.15
N LEU A 155 21.24 0.88 -22.88
CA LEU A 155 20.43 2.09 -22.92
C LEU A 155 18.99 1.82 -23.40
N ARG A 156 18.83 0.95 -24.40
CA ARG A 156 17.51 0.62 -24.96
C ARG A 156 16.60 -0.05 -23.95
N TRP A 157 17.12 -1.04 -23.21
CA TRP A 157 16.33 -1.73 -22.18
C TRP A 157 15.96 -0.78 -21.05
N ARG A 158 16.92 0.06 -20.63
CA ARG A 158 16.67 1.11 -19.65
C ARG A 158 15.56 2.04 -20.09
N ASP A 159 15.57 2.45 -21.36
CA ASP A 159 14.58 3.37 -21.91
C ASP A 159 13.18 2.75 -21.92
N ILE A 160 13.06 1.48 -22.33
CA ILE A 160 11.78 0.74 -22.34
C ILE A 160 11.27 0.50 -20.92
N LEU A 161 12.14 0.05 -20.02
CA LEU A 161 11.81 -0.18 -18.62
C LEU A 161 11.36 1.12 -17.96
N TYR A 162 12.11 2.20 -18.15
CA TYR A 162 11.81 3.46 -17.49
C TYR A 162 10.55 4.10 -18.07
N ALA A 163 10.26 3.95 -19.36
CA ALA A 163 9.06 4.52 -19.97
C ALA A 163 7.73 3.88 -19.52
N ARG A 164 7.75 2.83 -18.69
CA ARG A 164 6.54 2.07 -18.30
C ARG A 164 6.36 2.02 -16.78
N PRO A 165 5.55 2.94 -16.20
CA PRO A 165 5.33 3.00 -14.75
C PRO A 165 4.82 1.71 -14.12
N ARG A 166 3.98 0.95 -14.84
CA ARG A 166 3.44 -0.34 -14.36
C ARG A 166 4.53 -1.36 -14.00
N LEU A 167 5.72 -1.26 -14.59
CA LEU A 167 6.85 -2.14 -14.28
C LEU A 167 7.54 -1.80 -12.95
N TRP A 168 7.19 -0.67 -12.33
CA TRP A 168 7.76 -0.19 -11.08
C TRP A 168 6.71 -0.01 -9.99
N ALA A 169 5.47 -0.45 -10.23
CA ALA A 169 4.39 -0.40 -9.25
C ALA A 169 4.77 -1.16 -7.96
N GLY A 170 4.36 -0.62 -6.81
CA GLY A 170 4.66 -1.17 -5.49
C GLY A 170 6.07 -0.85 -4.96
N LEU A 171 6.89 -0.10 -5.71
CA LEU A 171 8.16 0.41 -5.20
C LEU A 171 8.06 1.89 -4.82
N VAL A 172 8.78 2.26 -3.76
CA VAL A 172 8.97 3.66 -3.35
C VAL A 172 10.46 4.01 -3.46
N PRO A 173 10.83 5.08 -4.18
CA PRO A 173 12.22 5.49 -4.28
C PRO A 173 12.70 6.14 -2.97
N VAL A 174 13.79 5.60 -2.42
CA VAL A 174 14.50 6.16 -1.26
C VAL A 174 15.76 6.87 -1.74
N VAL A 175 15.81 8.18 -1.53
CA VAL A 175 16.94 9.04 -1.86
C VAL A 175 17.76 9.28 -0.59
N ARG A 176 18.97 8.73 -0.56
CA ARG A 176 19.93 8.95 0.52
C ARG A 176 20.70 10.23 0.23
N CYS A 177 20.30 11.34 0.83
CA CYS A 177 20.78 12.68 0.47
C CYS A 177 22.30 12.82 0.60
N ARG A 178 22.90 12.21 1.64
CA ARG A 178 24.35 12.14 1.80
C ARG A 178 25.09 11.54 0.60
N GLU A 179 24.54 10.49 -0.01
CA GLU A 179 25.15 9.87 -1.20
C GLU A 179 24.94 10.73 -2.44
N VAL A 180 23.76 11.32 -2.58
CA VAL A 180 23.45 12.23 -3.70
C VAL A 180 24.34 13.46 -3.66
N ARG A 181 24.68 13.98 -2.49
CA ARG A 181 25.59 15.13 -2.32
C ARG A 181 26.99 14.85 -2.88
N ALA A 182 27.47 13.60 -2.78
CA ALA A 182 28.75 13.18 -3.34
C ALA A 182 28.72 12.99 -4.87
N MET A 183 27.54 13.01 -5.51
CA MET A 183 27.40 12.84 -6.96
C MET A 183 27.62 14.15 -7.72
N PRO A 184 28.20 14.09 -8.94
CA PRO A 184 28.25 15.25 -9.82
C PRO A 184 26.84 15.79 -10.16
N PRO A 185 26.66 17.12 -10.35
CA PRO A 185 25.35 17.73 -10.60
C PRO A 185 24.55 17.09 -11.74
N SER A 186 25.22 16.81 -12.87
CA SER A 186 24.60 16.16 -14.04
C SER A 186 24.07 14.75 -13.76
N SER A 187 24.66 14.05 -12.79
CA SER A 187 24.20 12.74 -12.36
C SER A 187 23.01 12.84 -11.41
N ARG A 188 22.96 13.89 -10.58
CA ARG A 188 21.80 14.19 -9.70
C ARG A 188 20.56 14.53 -10.54
N THR A 189 20.68 15.43 -11.52
CA THR A 189 19.56 15.76 -12.43
C THR A 189 19.06 14.53 -13.18
N ARG A 190 19.97 13.66 -13.67
CA ARG A 190 19.58 12.40 -14.33
C ARG A 190 18.88 11.43 -13.37
N LEU A 191 19.30 11.36 -12.11
CA LEU A 191 18.64 10.56 -11.08
C LEU A 191 17.21 11.02 -10.89
N TYR A 192 16.97 12.31 -10.64
CA TYR A 192 15.64 12.87 -10.43
C TYR A 192 14.73 12.72 -11.67
N ALA A 193 15.25 13.03 -12.86
CA ALA A 193 14.52 12.82 -14.11
C ALA A 193 14.13 11.35 -14.31
N SER A 194 14.96 10.40 -13.86
CA SER A 194 14.64 8.97 -13.94
C SER A 194 13.48 8.56 -13.03
N LEU A 195 13.23 9.28 -11.93
CA LEU A 195 12.13 8.97 -11.02
C LEU A 195 10.79 9.26 -11.69
N VAL A 196 10.67 10.44 -12.29
CA VAL A 196 9.47 10.84 -13.05
C VAL A 196 9.26 9.95 -14.26
N ARG A 197 10.35 9.62 -14.98
CA ARG A 197 10.24 8.75 -16.15
C ARG A 197 9.62 7.41 -15.78
N ARG A 198 10.04 6.83 -14.65
CA ARG A 198 9.51 5.60 -14.08
C ARG A 198 8.11 5.75 -13.46
N GLY A 199 7.56 6.96 -13.42
CA GLY A 199 6.21 7.24 -12.92
C GLY A 199 6.06 7.12 -11.41
N PHE A 200 7.12 7.41 -10.66
CA PHE A 200 7.01 7.53 -9.20
C PHE A 200 6.33 8.85 -8.82
N HIS A 201 5.36 8.75 -7.92
CA HIS A 201 4.64 9.89 -7.33
C HIS A 201 4.91 10.01 -5.82
N SER A 202 5.58 9.02 -5.23
CA SER A 202 6.02 9.02 -3.84
C SER A 202 7.54 9.12 -3.78
N LEU A 203 8.07 9.81 -2.77
CA LEU A 203 9.50 10.02 -2.57
C LEU A 203 9.86 9.96 -1.09
N VAL A 204 10.89 9.18 -0.75
CA VAL A 204 11.48 9.20 0.60
C VAL A 204 12.82 9.92 0.51
N LEU A 205 13.02 10.94 1.34
CA LEU A 205 14.31 11.58 1.57
C LEU A 205 14.86 11.09 2.91
N LEU A 206 16.04 10.49 2.89
CA LEU A 206 16.73 9.99 4.08
C LEU A 206 17.94 10.88 4.39
N GLY A 207 17.97 11.45 5.59
CA GLY A 207 19.11 12.25 6.07
C GLY A 207 19.34 13.51 5.26
N ALA A 208 18.26 14.17 4.83
CA ALA A 208 18.33 15.46 4.16
C ALA A 208 18.62 16.58 5.16
N SER A 209 19.30 17.63 4.72
CA SER A 209 19.47 18.90 5.43
C SER A 209 19.05 20.06 4.53
N ASP A 210 18.95 21.27 5.09
CA ASP A 210 18.60 22.48 4.31
C ASP A 210 19.50 22.70 3.08
N GLU A 211 20.77 22.30 3.14
CA GLU A 211 21.70 22.36 2.00
C GLU A 211 21.24 21.57 0.77
N ASP A 212 20.42 20.53 0.96
CA ASP A 212 19.95 19.68 -0.13
C ASP A 212 18.69 20.26 -0.81
N ILE A 213 17.98 21.18 -0.14
CA ILE A 213 16.70 21.72 -0.62
C ILE A 213 16.86 22.52 -1.91
N PRO A 214 17.82 23.46 -2.07
CA PRO A 214 18.00 24.16 -3.34
C PRO A 214 18.29 23.21 -4.50
N GLU A 215 19.05 22.14 -4.27
CA GLU A 215 19.34 21.16 -5.31
C GLU A 215 18.08 20.37 -5.70
N LEU A 216 17.24 20.00 -4.73
CA LEU A 216 15.96 19.34 -4.99
C LEU A 216 15.01 20.27 -5.77
N THR A 217 14.90 21.54 -5.39
CA THR A 217 13.99 22.48 -6.07
C THR A 217 14.44 22.79 -7.50
N HIS A 218 15.72 23.06 -7.72
CA HIS A 218 16.25 23.42 -9.04
C HIS A 218 16.58 22.20 -9.91
N GLY A 219 17.15 21.15 -9.33
CA GLY A 219 17.56 19.93 -10.00
C GLY A 219 16.42 18.95 -10.26
N PHE A 220 15.28 19.14 -9.58
CA PHE A 220 14.07 18.32 -9.75
C PHE A 220 12.80 19.17 -9.98
N PRO A 221 12.72 19.96 -11.06
CA PRO A 221 11.59 20.85 -11.31
C PRO A 221 10.27 20.10 -11.59
N LEU A 222 10.36 18.91 -12.17
CA LEU A 222 9.18 18.08 -12.43
C LEU A 222 8.52 17.55 -11.14
N ALA A 223 9.21 17.59 -9.99
CA ALA A 223 8.64 17.13 -8.73
C ALA A 223 7.39 17.92 -8.34
N GLN A 224 7.37 19.21 -8.63
CA GLN A 224 6.29 20.14 -8.30
C GLN A 224 4.88 19.65 -8.70
N ARG A 225 4.77 18.89 -9.80
CA ARG A 225 3.48 18.40 -10.32
C ARG A 225 3.30 16.88 -10.22
N ASN A 226 4.41 16.16 -10.01
CA ASN A 226 4.43 14.71 -10.09
C ASN A 226 4.58 14.04 -8.74
N ILE A 227 5.12 14.71 -7.73
CA ILE A 227 5.23 14.15 -6.38
C ILE A 227 4.00 14.53 -5.58
N HIS A 228 3.32 13.50 -5.09
CA HIS A 228 2.05 13.53 -4.37
C HIS A 228 2.23 13.10 -2.91
N SER A 229 3.28 12.32 -2.66
CA SER A 229 3.61 11.75 -1.35
C SER A 229 5.10 11.94 -1.03
N LEU A 230 5.40 12.48 0.14
CA LEU A 230 6.75 12.79 0.60
C LEU A 230 6.95 12.24 2.00
N SER A 231 8.02 11.48 2.20
CA SER A 231 8.48 11.04 3.51
C SER A 231 9.87 11.60 3.79
N LEU A 232 10.00 12.32 4.89
CA LEU A 232 11.26 12.84 5.42
C LEU A 232 11.67 11.97 6.61
N ARG A 233 12.79 11.25 6.49
CA ARG A 233 13.26 10.32 7.51
C ARG A 233 14.63 10.69 8.03
N CYS A 234 14.73 10.86 9.34
CA CYS A 234 15.94 11.26 10.05
C CYS A 234 16.61 12.48 9.39
N CYS A 235 15.81 13.46 8.98
CA CYS A 235 16.28 14.66 8.29
C CYS A 235 16.60 15.76 9.30
N ALA A 236 17.71 16.47 9.07
CA ALA A 236 18.09 17.69 9.78
C ALA A 236 17.62 18.92 8.97
N ILE A 237 16.38 18.88 8.49
CA ILE A 237 15.74 20.00 7.79
C ILE A 237 15.12 20.91 8.85
N THR A 238 15.41 22.20 8.78
CA THR A 238 14.78 23.21 9.64
C THR A 238 13.44 23.66 9.05
N ASP A 239 12.66 24.41 9.83
CA ASP A 239 11.39 25.00 9.41
C ASP A 239 11.48 25.68 8.03
N ARG A 240 12.57 26.44 7.77
CA ARG A 240 12.78 27.15 6.50
C ARG A 240 13.00 26.20 5.33
N GLY A 241 13.75 25.12 5.54
CA GLY A 241 14.00 24.13 4.50
C GLY A 241 12.73 23.35 4.16
N LEU A 242 11.90 23.06 5.16
CA LEU A 242 10.63 22.38 4.99
C LEU A 242 9.60 23.25 4.26
N GLU A 243 9.45 24.51 4.66
CA GLU A 243 8.62 25.49 3.98
C GLU A 243 8.99 25.59 2.49
N ALA A 244 10.28 25.78 2.18
CA ALA A 244 10.77 25.86 0.81
C ALA A 244 10.51 24.59 -0.01
N LEU A 245 10.55 23.42 0.64
CA LEU A 245 10.26 22.13 -0.01
C LEU A 245 8.76 22.01 -0.33
N LEU A 246 7.89 22.40 0.59
CA LEU A 246 6.44 22.33 0.42
C LEU A 246 5.93 23.34 -0.62
N ASP A 247 6.52 24.55 -0.66
CA ASP A 247 6.25 25.56 -1.69
C ASP A 247 6.57 25.05 -3.11
N HIS A 248 7.63 24.24 -3.21
CA HIS A 248 8.00 23.57 -4.46
C HIS A 248 7.06 22.42 -4.79
N LEU A 249 6.68 21.59 -3.83
CA LEU A 249 5.87 20.38 -4.03
C LEU A 249 4.35 20.67 -4.04
N GLN A 250 3.92 21.50 -4.98
CA GLN A 250 2.54 21.93 -5.12
C GLN A 250 1.55 20.85 -5.57
N ALA A 251 1.89 19.57 -5.58
CA ALA A 251 0.94 18.48 -5.81
C ALA A 251 0.87 17.52 -4.61
N LEU A 252 1.58 17.84 -3.52
CA LEU A 252 1.65 17.01 -2.32
C LEU A 252 0.30 16.99 -1.59
N PHE A 253 -0.13 15.80 -1.19
CA PHE A 253 -1.27 15.58 -0.30
C PHE A 253 -1.00 14.49 0.76
N GLU A 254 0.13 13.77 0.67
CA GLU A 254 0.60 12.87 1.73
C GLU A 254 1.96 13.34 2.24
N LEU A 255 2.09 13.50 3.57
CA LEU A 255 3.33 13.93 4.21
C LEU A 255 3.63 13.01 5.40
N GLU A 256 4.85 12.48 5.43
CA GLU A 256 5.39 11.73 6.57
C GLU A 256 6.64 12.45 7.09
N LEU A 257 6.67 12.75 8.38
CA LEU A 257 7.82 13.26 9.12
C LEU A 257 8.22 12.21 10.15
N ALA A 258 9.42 11.64 10.00
CA ALA A 258 9.94 10.61 10.89
C ALA A 258 11.32 10.99 11.42
N GLY A 259 11.45 11.24 12.72
CA GLY A 259 12.73 11.62 13.34
C GLY A 259 13.29 12.96 12.84
N CYS A 260 12.41 13.90 12.47
CA CYS A 260 12.78 15.23 11.99
C CYS A 260 12.77 16.24 13.15
N ASN A 261 13.78 16.13 14.03
CA ASN A 261 13.81 16.84 15.32
C ASN A 261 14.19 18.33 15.24
N GLU A 262 14.67 18.79 14.09
CA GLU A 262 14.98 20.21 13.83
C GLU A 262 13.74 21.01 13.42
N ILE A 263 12.60 20.34 13.17
CA ILE A 263 11.32 20.99 12.90
C ILE A 263 10.70 21.39 14.23
N THR A 264 10.40 22.67 14.38
CA THR A 264 9.69 23.21 15.55
C THR A 264 8.17 23.11 15.37
N GLU A 265 7.41 23.42 16.42
CA GLU A 265 5.94 23.53 16.30
C GLU A 265 5.53 24.59 15.26
N ALA A 266 6.23 25.72 15.20
CA ALA A 266 5.98 26.77 14.21
C ALA A 266 6.25 26.25 12.79
N GLY A 267 7.34 25.50 12.61
CA GLY A 267 7.62 24.79 11.37
C GLY A 267 6.48 23.86 10.99
N LEU A 268 6.05 22.98 11.91
CA LEU A 268 4.94 22.07 11.66
C LEU A 268 3.68 22.83 11.22
N TRP A 269 3.32 23.95 11.87
CA TRP A 269 2.16 24.76 11.47
C TRP A 269 2.24 25.27 10.04
N THR A 270 3.41 25.74 9.60
CA THR A 270 3.60 26.18 8.19
C THR A 270 3.40 25.04 7.19
N CYS A 271 3.59 23.79 7.63
CA CYS A 271 3.46 22.61 6.78
C CYS A 271 2.03 22.13 6.61
N LEU A 272 1.13 22.51 7.53
CA LEU A 272 -0.25 22.05 7.57
C LEU A 272 -1.09 22.78 6.51
N THR A 273 -0.80 22.49 5.25
CA THR A 273 -1.59 23.01 4.13
C THR A 273 -2.91 22.25 4.02
N PRO A 274 -4.04 22.91 3.70
CA PRO A 274 -5.37 22.28 3.67
C PRO A 274 -5.53 21.22 2.57
N ARG A 275 -4.49 21.00 1.77
CA ARG A 275 -4.41 20.02 0.69
C ARG A 275 -3.93 18.66 1.19
N ILE A 276 -3.34 18.61 2.38
CA ILE A 276 -2.88 17.36 3.00
C ILE A 276 -4.09 16.54 3.42
N VAL A 277 -4.11 15.31 2.93
CA VAL A 277 -5.17 14.31 3.15
C VAL A 277 -4.63 13.14 3.99
N SER A 278 -3.32 12.90 3.97
CA SER A 278 -2.64 11.92 4.82
C SER A 278 -1.43 12.55 5.50
N LEU A 279 -1.40 12.52 6.83
CA LEU A 279 -0.29 13.03 7.64
C LEU A 279 0.19 11.95 8.61
N SER A 280 1.50 11.70 8.59
CA SER A 280 2.16 10.80 9.54
C SER A 280 3.30 11.52 10.26
N LEU A 281 3.26 11.53 11.59
CA LEU A 281 4.29 12.12 12.45
C LEU A 281 4.83 11.01 13.36
N SER A 282 6.13 10.75 13.32
CA SER A 282 6.75 9.70 14.14
C SER A 282 8.12 10.11 14.67
N ASP A 283 8.41 9.76 15.93
CA ASP A 283 9.67 10.08 16.61
C ASP A 283 10.09 11.56 16.47
N CYS A 284 9.12 12.47 16.41
CA CYS A 284 9.35 13.92 16.40
C CYS A 284 9.22 14.46 17.82
N ILE A 285 10.35 14.82 18.44
CA ILE A 285 10.40 15.19 19.87
C ILE A 285 9.63 16.47 20.22
N ASN A 286 9.43 17.36 19.24
CA ASN A 286 8.76 18.64 19.43
C ASN A 286 7.23 18.57 19.20
N VAL A 287 6.65 17.37 19.07
CA VAL A 287 5.21 17.18 18.84
C VAL A 287 4.50 16.92 20.16
N ALA A 288 3.67 17.88 20.57
CA ALA A 288 2.82 17.84 21.76
C ALA A 288 1.34 18.13 21.42
N ASP A 289 0.50 18.40 22.42
CA ASP A 289 -0.96 18.58 22.25
C ASP A 289 -1.32 19.71 21.27
N GLU A 290 -0.59 20.83 21.32
CA GLU A 290 -0.83 21.99 20.44
C GLU A 290 -0.62 21.66 18.95
N ALA A 291 0.30 20.74 18.64
CA ALA A 291 0.51 20.27 17.27
C ALA A 291 -0.72 19.50 16.76
N VAL A 292 -1.33 18.67 17.59
CA VAL A 292 -2.59 17.96 17.25
C VAL A 292 -3.73 18.96 17.10
N GLY A 293 -3.77 20.00 17.94
CA GLY A 293 -4.71 21.11 17.81
C GLY A 293 -4.62 21.80 16.45
N ALA A 294 -3.40 22.12 16.01
CA ALA A 294 -3.17 22.71 14.70
C ALA A 294 -3.57 21.74 13.56
N VAL A 295 -3.27 20.44 13.67
CA VAL A 295 -3.69 19.42 12.69
C VAL A 295 -5.22 19.41 12.56
N ALA A 296 -5.93 19.37 13.68
CA ALA A 296 -7.38 19.38 13.68
C ALA A 296 -7.92 20.66 13.01
N GLN A 297 -7.38 21.84 13.34
CA GLN A 297 -7.89 23.11 12.83
C GLN A 297 -7.53 23.40 11.36
N LEU A 298 -6.32 23.04 10.92
CA LEU A 298 -5.77 23.46 9.63
C LEU A 298 -5.97 22.43 8.51
N LEU A 299 -6.28 21.17 8.83
CA LEU A 299 -6.46 20.09 7.86
C LEU A 299 -7.91 19.57 7.80
N PRO A 300 -8.86 20.33 7.22
CA PRO A 300 -10.28 19.96 7.21
C PRO A 300 -10.58 18.71 6.37
N SER A 301 -9.73 18.39 5.38
CA SER A 301 -9.88 17.25 4.48
C SER A 301 -8.99 16.06 4.84
N LEU A 302 -8.45 16.04 6.07
CA LEU A 302 -7.59 14.95 6.54
C LEU A 302 -8.38 13.64 6.58
N TYR A 303 -7.95 12.67 5.79
CA TYR A 303 -8.54 11.33 5.71
C TYR A 303 -7.81 10.33 6.62
N GLU A 304 -6.50 10.49 6.73
CA GLU A 304 -5.62 9.63 7.51
C GLU A 304 -4.68 10.47 8.38
N PHE A 305 -4.68 10.16 9.68
CA PHE A 305 -3.75 10.75 10.63
C PHE A 305 -3.06 9.65 11.43
N SER A 306 -1.73 9.63 11.35
CA SER A 306 -0.87 8.73 12.12
C SER A 306 0.08 9.54 12.99
N LEU A 307 0.14 9.21 14.27
CA LEU A 307 0.91 9.94 15.25
C LEU A 307 1.60 8.96 16.21
N GLN A 308 2.92 9.06 16.29
CA GLN A 308 3.70 8.49 17.37
C GLN A 308 4.34 9.62 18.16
N ALA A 309 3.79 9.92 19.33
CA ALA A 309 4.22 11.02 20.18
C ALA A 309 4.15 10.67 21.67
N TYR A 310 5.25 10.90 22.38
CA TYR A 310 5.40 10.58 23.80
C TYR A 310 4.81 11.65 24.72
N HIS A 311 4.61 12.88 24.20
CA HIS A 311 4.16 14.05 24.96
C HIS A 311 2.68 14.39 24.72
N VAL A 312 1.96 13.55 23.97
CA VAL A 312 0.55 13.79 23.63
C VAL A 312 -0.36 13.16 24.68
N THR A 313 -1.25 13.97 25.24
CA THR A 313 -2.19 13.60 26.30
C THR A 313 -3.64 13.54 25.80
N ASP A 314 -4.58 13.20 26.69
CA ASP A 314 -6.01 13.19 26.41
C ASP A 314 -6.54 14.55 25.88
N ALA A 315 -5.90 15.66 26.29
CA ALA A 315 -6.30 17.01 25.90
C ALA A 315 -6.15 17.26 24.39
N ALA A 316 -5.12 16.68 23.76
CA ALA A 316 -4.91 16.78 22.32
C ALA A 316 -6.11 16.30 21.50
N LEU A 317 -6.76 15.23 21.97
CA LEU A 317 -7.88 14.63 21.27
C LEU A 317 -9.17 15.45 21.43
N GLY A 318 -9.23 16.32 22.44
CA GLY A 318 -10.30 17.29 22.61
C GLY A 318 -10.32 18.39 21.53
N TYR A 319 -9.23 18.56 20.78
CA TYR A 319 -9.18 19.50 19.66
C TYR A 319 -9.91 19.01 18.40
N PHE A 320 -10.18 17.69 18.29
CA PHE A 320 -11.01 17.20 17.20
C PHE A 320 -12.46 17.63 17.40
N HIS A 321 -13.08 18.09 16.32
CA HIS A 321 -14.47 18.55 16.32
C HIS A 321 -15.31 17.73 15.33
N ALA A 322 -16.63 17.93 15.37
CA ALA A 322 -17.56 17.23 14.49
C ALA A 322 -17.27 17.45 12.99
N THR A 323 -16.57 18.52 12.61
CA THR A 323 -16.17 18.76 11.21
C THR A 323 -15.26 17.67 10.66
N GLN A 324 -14.32 17.17 11.47
CA GLN A 324 -13.36 16.13 11.08
C GLN A 324 -14.02 14.75 11.04
N SER A 325 -15.17 14.56 11.69
CA SER A 325 -15.92 13.29 11.66
C SER A 325 -16.32 12.84 10.25
N SER A 326 -16.41 13.78 9.30
CA SER A 326 -16.81 13.50 7.92
C SER A 326 -15.65 13.19 6.99
N SER A 327 -14.44 13.62 7.34
CA SER A 327 -13.23 13.46 6.53
C SER A 327 -12.31 12.37 7.07
N LEU A 328 -12.06 12.36 8.39
CA LEU A 328 -11.11 11.46 9.01
C LEU A 328 -11.70 10.05 9.15
N SER A 329 -11.04 9.09 8.50
CA SER A 329 -11.45 7.69 8.50
C SER A 329 -10.43 6.77 9.17
N ILE A 330 -9.16 7.17 9.16
CA ILE A 330 -8.05 6.39 9.70
C ILE A 330 -7.34 7.23 10.76
N LEU A 331 -7.34 6.75 12.01
CA LEU A 331 -6.61 7.34 13.12
C LEU A 331 -5.67 6.29 13.71
N ARG A 332 -4.37 6.56 13.71
CA ARG A 332 -3.37 5.71 14.37
C ARG A 332 -2.60 6.51 15.41
N LEU A 333 -2.74 6.12 16.67
CA LEU A 333 -2.05 6.68 17.82
C LEU A 333 -1.11 5.59 18.36
N GLN A 334 0.16 5.70 18.00
CA GLN A 334 1.18 4.70 18.29
C GLN A 334 2.05 5.18 19.45
N SER A 335 2.22 4.35 20.47
CA SER A 335 3.04 4.65 21.66
C SER A 335 2.68 6.00 22.33
N CYS A 336 1.41 6.41 22.28
CA CYS A 336 0.91 7.57 23.02
C CYS A 336 0.69 7.16 24.48
N TRP A 337 1.76 7.09 25.27
CA TRP A 337 1.75 6.50 26.62
C TRP A 337 0.93 7.28 27.65
N GLU A 338 0.68 8.56 27.40
CA GLU A 338 -0.12 9.42 28.28
C GLU A 338 -1.62 9.37 27.95
N LEU A 339 -2.03 8.64 26.91
CA LEU A 339 -3.42 8.48 26.52
C LEU A 339 -4.15 7.51 27.45
N THR A 340 -5.28 7.96 28.01
CA THR A 340 -6.17 7.18 28.87
C THR A 340 -7.55 7.00 28.23
N ASN A 341 -8.48 6.36 28.96
CA ASN A 341 -9.87 6.26 28.52
C ASN A 341 -10.54 7.63 28.31
N HIS A 342 -10.07 8.70 28.98
CA HIS A 342 -10.59 10.06 28.74
C HIS A 342 -10.30 10.54 27.31
N GLY A 343 -9.12 10.25 26.76
CA GLY A 343 -8.82 10.54 25.37
C GLY A 343 -9.67 9.70 24.41
N VAL A 344 -9.96 8.44 24.78
CA VAL A 344 -10.89 7.59 24.02
C VAL A 344 -12.30 8.19 23.98
N VAL A 345 -12.80 8.74 25.10
CA VAL A 345 -14.08 9.48 25.14
C VAL A 345 -14.09 10.62 24.10
N ASN A 346 -12.98 11.36 23.97
CA ASN A 346 -12.89 12.43 22.96
C ASN A 346 -12.92 11.87 21.53
N ILE A 347 -12.25 10.75 21.27
CA ILE A 347 -12.26 10.08 19.95
C ILE A 347 -13.67 9.66 19.57
N VAL A 348 -14.37 8.94 20.45
CA VAL A 348 -15.70 8.39 20.10
C VAL A 348 -16.75 9.48 19.87
N HIS A 349 -16.66 10.60 20.59
CA HIS A 349 -17.56 11.73 20.39
C HIS A 349 -17.24 12.53 19.12
N SER A 350 -15.96 12.79 18.84
CA SER A 350 -15.57 13.67 17.73
C SER A 350 -15.41 12.93 16.40
N LEU A 351 -15.12 11.64 16.42
CA LEU A 351 -14.76 10.83 15.24
C LEU A 351 -15.58 9.52 15.12
N PRO A 352 -16.93 9.57 15.15
CA PRO A 352 -17.78 8.37 15.14
C PRO A 352 -17.72 7.55 13.83
N ASN A 353 -17.14 8.08 12.75
CA ASN A 353 -17.07 7.44 11.44
C ASN A 353 -15.73 6.76 11.14
N LEU A 354 -14.86 6.59 12.14
CA LEU A 354 -13.59 5.90 11.96
C LEU A 354 -13.83 4.47 11.43
N THR A 355 -13.01 4.09 10.46
CA THR A 355 -12.96 2.74 9.91
C THR A 355 -11.71 2.00 10.37
N VAL A 356 -10.65 2.73 10.71
CA VAL A 356 -9.40 2.18 11.25
C VAL A 356 -9.00 2.98 12.48
N LEU A 357 -8.80 2.28 13.59
CA LEU A 357 -8.28 2.83 14.84
C LEU A 357 -7.12 1.97 15.32
N SER A 358 -5.95 2.58 15.50
CA SER A 358 -4.83 1.95 16.23
C SER A 358 -4.57 2.76 17.48
N LEU A 359 -4.55 2.08 18.62
CA LEU A 359 -4.12 2.58 19.93
C LEU A 359 -2.88 1.80 20.39
N SER A 360 -2.10 1.28 19.44
CA SER A 360 -0.95 0.42 19.72
C SER A 360 0.03 1.11 20.67
N GLY A 361 0.36 0.48 21.78
CA GLY A 361 1.27 1.01 22.80
C GLY A 361 0.64 2.04 23.75
N CYS A 362 -0.65 2.35 23.65
CA CYS A 362 -1.36 3.21 24.59
C CYS A 362 -1.64 2.47 25.91
N SER A 363 -0.59 2.24 26.71
CA SER A 363 -0.57 1.35 27.88
C SER A 363 -1.52 1.72 29.05
N LYS A 364 -2.10 2.93 29.05
CA LYS A 364 -3.07 3.37 30.06
C LYS A 364 -4.54 3.18 29.64
N VAL A 365 -4.81 2.77 28.39
CA VAL A 365 -6.14 2.38 27.93
C VAL A 365 -6.53 1.02 28.53
N THR A 366 -7.73 0.92 29.08
CA THR A 366 -8.27 -0.31 29.72
C THR A 366 -9.47 -0.86 28.97
N ASP A 367 -10.04 -1.96 29.47
CA ASP A 367 -11.26 -2.58 28.93
C ASP A 367 -12.43 -1.57 28.83
N ASP A 368 -12.64 -0.70 29.82
CA ASP A 368 -13.66 0.38 29.76
C ASP A 368 -13.46 1.33 28.55
N GLY A 369 -12.21 1.59 28.17
CA GLY A 369 -11.93 2.37 26.95
C GLY A 369 -12.33 1.61 25.69
N VAL A 370 -12.13 0.29 25.67
CA VAL A 370 -12.55 -0.57 24.55
C VAL A 370 -14.07 -0.73 24.50
N GLU A 371 -14.76 -0.78 25.64
CA GLU A 371 -16.23 -0.74 25.72
C GLU A 371 -16.77 0.51 25.01
N LEU A 372 -16.24 1.69 25.34
CA LEU A 372 -16.63 2.94 24.68
C LEU A 372 -16.40 2.91 23.16
N ILE A 373 -15.26 2.34 22.72
CA ILE A 373 -14.96 2.16 21.29
C ILE A 373 -16.00 1.25 20.64
N ALA A 374 -16.29 0.11 21.28
CA ALA A 374 -17.20 -0.90 20.75
C ALA A 374 -18.62 -0.36 20.59
N GLU A 375 -19.13 0.36 21.60
CA GLU A 375 -20.48 0.93 21.59
C GLU A 375 -20.67 2.06 20.56
N ASN A 376 -19.63 2.85 20.30
CA ASN A 376 -19.77 4.09 19.53
C ASN A 376 -19.19 4.03 18.10
N LEU A 377 -18.17 3.21 17.85
CA LEU A 377 -17.49 3.13 16.55
C LEU A 377 -18.01 1.96 15.68
N SER A 378 -19.32 1.89 15.46
CA SER A 378 -19.97 0.81 14.69
C SER A 378 -19.47 0.61 13.24
N ARG A 379 -18.74 1.59 12.67
CA ARG A 379 -18.16 1.53 11.32
C ARG A 379 -16.73 0.98 11.29
N LEU A 380 -16.17 0.64 12.45
CA LEU A 380 -14.80 0.18 12.57
C LEU A 380 -14.61 -1.16 11.85
N ARG A 381 -13.57 -1.23 11.03
CA ARG A 381 -13.15 -2.42 10.27
C ARG A 381 -11.80 -2.95 10.73
N SER A 382 -10.92 -2.09 11.22
CA SER A 382 -9.61 -2.48 11.74
C SER A 382 -9.38 -1.83 13.10
N LEU A 383 -9.07 -2.66 14.09
CA LEU A 383 -8.74 -2.24 15.45
C LEU A 383 -7.39 -2.86 15.84
N ASP A 384 -6.46 -2.01 16.23
CA ASP A 384 -5.14 -2.41 16.73
C ASP A 384 -4.96 -1.92 18.16
N LEU A 385 -4.88 -2.87 19.08
CA LEU A 385 -4.67 -2.68 20.52
C LEU A 385 -3.33 -3.30 20.96
N SER A 386 -2.40 -3.51 20.04
CA SER A 386 -1.11 -4.12 20.35
C SER A 386 -0.38 -3.37 21.47
N TRP A 387 0.37 -4.07 22.31
CA TRP A 387 1.11 -3.50 23.45
C TRP A 387 0.25 -2.75 24.49
N CYS A 388 -1.09 -2.85 24.44
CA CYS A 388 -1.95 -2.33 25.48
C CYS A 388 -2.01 -3.30 26.67
N SER A 389 -1.06 -3.15 27.61
CA SER A 389 -0.85 -4.09 28.72
C SER A 389 -1.97 -4.15 29.76
N ARG A 390 -3.01 -3.33 29.65
CA ARG A 390 -4.17 -3.33 30.57
C ARG A 390 -5.44 -3.92 29.95
N ILE A 391 -5.35 -4.39 28.70
CA ILE A 391 -6.44 -5.04 27.99
C ILE A 391 -6.50 -6.51 28.40
N THR A 392 -7.70 -6.97 28.77
CA THR A 392 -7.99 -8.33 29.21
C THR A 392 -9.07 -8.98 28.35
N ASP A 393 -9.49 -10.19 28.71
CA ASP A 393 -10.56 -10.91 28.01
C ASP A 393 -11.89 -10.13 27.98
N ALA A 394 -12.13 -9.21 28.95
CA ALA A 394 -13.34 -8.38 28.99
C ALA A 394 -13.44 -7.43 27.78
N ALA A 395 -12.32 -6.82 27.33
CA ALA A 395 -12.31 -6.03 26.10
C ALA A 395 -12.76 -6.83 24.88
N LEU A 396 -12.39 -8.12 24.80
CA LEU A 396 -12.74 -8.99 23.70
C LEU A 396 -14.23 -9.37 23.73
N GLU A 397 -14.84 -9.41 24.90
CA GLU A 397 -16.29 -9.54 25.07
C GLU A 397 -17.02 -8.34 24.45
N TYR A 398 -16.62 -7.12 24.80
CA TYR A 398 -17.21 -5.89 24.24
C TYR A 398 -17.04 -5.81 22.71
N ILE A 399 -15.83 -6.12 22.21
CA ILE A 399 -15.55 -6.17 20.77
C ILE A 399 -16.48 -7.17 20.08
N ALA A 400 -16.65 -8.37 20.64
CA ALA A 400 -17.49 -9.41 20.05
C ALA A 400 -18.98 -9.05 20.04
N CYS A 401 -19.45 -8.31 21.05
CA CYS A 401 -20.85 -7.89 21.17
C CYS A 401 -21.23 -6.81 20.15
N ASP A 402 -20.44 -5.73 20.03
CA ASP A 402 -20.89 -4.52 19.33
C ASP A 402 -20.21 -4.27 17.98
N LEU A 403 -18.95 -4.70 17.79
CA LEU A 403 -18.18 -4.46 16.56
C LEU A 403 -18.43 -5.50 15.46
N ASN A 404 -19.69 -5.61 15.04
CA ASN A 404 -20.18 -6.59 14.07
C ASN A 404 -19.56 -6.48 12.66
N HIS A 405 -18.92 -5.35 12.33
CA HIS A 405 -18.27 -5.11 11.03
C HIS A 405 -16.74 -5.14 11.08
N LEU A 406 -16.16 -5.54 12.21
CA LEU A 406 -14.70 -5.62 12.36
C LEU A 406 -14.13 -6.75 11.50
N GLU A 407 -13.19 -6.41 10.63
CA GLU A 407 -12.54 -7.32 9.68
C GLU A 407 -11.12 -7.69 10.13
N GLU A 408 -10.46 -6.82 10.89
CA GLU A 408 -9.09 -6.98 11.37
C GLU A 408 -8.97 -6.60 12.85
N LEU A 409 -8.40 -7.50 13.64
CA LEU A 409 -8.10 -7.28 15.06
C LEU A 409 -6.65 -7.64 15.35
N THR A 410 -5.89 -6.67 15.87
CA THR A 410 -4.50 -6.86 16.27
C THR A 410 -4.36 -6.69 17.78
N LEU A 411 -3.88 -7.73 18.45
CA LEU A 411 -3.75 -7.84 19.91
C LEU A 411 -2.32 -8.25 20.31
N ASP A 412 -1.32 -7.89 19.50
CA ASP A 412 0.03 -8.36 19.74
C ASP A 412 0.55 -7.86 21.08
N ARG A 413 1.17 -8.76 21.85
CA ARG A 413 1.69 -8.49 23.20
C ARG A 413 0.64 -7.94 24.17
N CYS A 414 -0.65 -8.21 23.94
CA CYS A 414 -1.66 -8.12 24.98
C CYS A 414 -1.49 -9.32 25.92
N VAL A 415 -0.64 -9.16 26.93
CA VAL A 415 -0.15 -10.25 27.79
C VAL A 415 -1.21 -10.86 28.72
N HIS A 416 -2.38 -10.23 28.86
CA HIS A 416 -3.48 -10.69 29.70
C HIS A 416 -4.64 -11.33 28.92
N ILE A 417 -4.51 -11.47 27.59
CA ILE A 417 -5.47 -12.21 26.77
C ILE A 417 -5.25 -13.71 26.92
N THR A 418 -6.33 -14.43 27.19
CA THR A 418 -6.33 -15.89 27.37
C THR A 418 -7.25 -16.56 26.35
N ASP A 419 -7.38 -17.88 26.48
CA ASP A 419 -8.32 -18.68 25.67
C ASP A 419 -9.77 -18.21 25.81
N ILE A 420 -10.15 -17.61 26.96
CA ILE A 420 -11.51 -17.10 27.22
C ILE A 420 -11.82 -15.93 26.28
N GLY A 421 -10.94 -14.94 26.19
CA GLY A 421 -11.13 -13.79 25.31
C GLY A 421 -11.19 -14.21 23.84
N VAL A 422 -10.32 -15.14 23.44
CA VAL A 422 -10.38 -15.75 22.10
C VAL A 422 -11.71 -16.47 21.85
N GLY A 423 -12.26 -17.11 22.87
CA GLY A 423 -13.60 -17.70 22.86
C GLY A 423 -14.69 -16.68 22.49
N TYR A 424 -14.66 -15.46 23.04
CA TYR A 424 -15.63 -14.42 22.71
C TYR A 424 -15.56 -14.00 21.24
N ILE A 425 -14.37 -13.64 20.74
CA ILE A 425 -14.19 -13.18 19.35
C ILE A 425 -14.40 -14.29 18.31
N SER A 426 -14.37 -15.57 18.73
CA SER A 426 -14.65 -16.70 17.83
C SER A 426 -16.08 -16.69 17.25
N THR A 427 -16.98 -15.92 17.86
CA THR A 427 -18.36 -15.73 17.41
C THR A 427 -18.49 -14.70 16.27
N MET A 428 -17.44 -13.92 16.01
CA MET A 428 -17.46 -12.84 15.02
C MET A 428 -17.35 -13.38 13.59
N GLY A 429 -18.43 -13.25 12.81
CA GLY A 429 -18.48 -13.73 11.42
C GLY A 429 -17.82 -12.82 10.39
N SER A 430 -17.49 -11.58 10.76
CA SER A 430 -16.82 -10.58 9.91
C SER A 430 -15.30 -10.62 10.01
N LEU A 431 -14.74 -11.17 11.10
CA LEU A 431 -13.31 -11.13 11.36
C LEU A 431 -12.56 -12.01 10.35
N SER A 432 -11.64 -11.39 9.63
CA SER A 432 -10.87 -12.00 8.54
C SER A 432 -9.37 -12.03 8.81
N ALA A 433 -8.86 -11.12 9.64
CA ALA A 433 -7.47 -11.08 10.06
C ALA A 433 -7.38 -10.96 11.59
N LEU A 434 -6.62 -11.87 12.20
CA LEU A 434 -6.40 -11.90 13.64
C LEU A 434 -4.92 -12.07 13.95
N PHE A 435 -4.36 -11.12 14.70
CA PHE A 435 -2.97 -11.14 15.15
C PHE A 435 -2.93 -11.22 16.67
N LEU A 436 -2.39 -12.32 17.18
CA LEU A 436 -2.26 -12.66 18.61
C LEU A 436 -0.78 -12.89 18.96
N ARG A 437 0.14 -12.16 18.32
CA ARG A 437 1.58 -12.43 18.48
C ARG A 437 1.98 -12.15 19.92
N TRP A 438 2.75 -13.05 20.52
CA TRP A 438 3.24 -12.91 21.89
C TRP A 438 2.12 -12.72 22.92
N CYS A 439 0.92 -13.25 22.68
CA CYS A 439 -0.11 -13.43 23.69
C CYS A 439 0.28 -14.61 24.59
N ILE A 440 1.09 -14.33 25.62
CA ILE A 440 1.83 -15.36 26.36
C ILE A 440 0.98 -16.35 27.15
N LEU A 441 -0.32 -16.05 27.37
CA LEU A 441 -1.25 -16.91 28.11
C LEU A 441 -2.12 -17.78 27.20
N LEU A 442 -2.04 -17.62 25.88
CA LEU A 442 -2.81 -18.38 24.90
C LEU A 442 -2.33 -19.84 24.82
N ARG A 443 -3.26 -20.79 24.88
CA ARG A 443 -3.01 -22.24 24.82
C ARG A 443 -3.79 -22.87 23.67
N ASP A 444 -3.62 -24.18 23.51
CA ASP A 444 -4.31 -24.96 22.47
C ASP A 444 -5.85 -24.85 22.53
N PHE A 445 -6.42 -24.63 23.72
CA PHE A 445 -7.87 -24.45 23.88
C PHE A 445 -8.36 -23.17 23.17
N GLY A 446 -7.58 -22.08 23.19
CA GLY A 446 -7.87 -20.87 22.42
C GLY A 446 -7.91 -21.15 20.92
N LEU A 447 -6.99 -21.99 20.40
CA LEU A 447 -7.00 -22.37 18.98
C LEU A 447 -8.22 -23.21 18.59
N GLN A 448 -8.76 -24.01 19.51
CA GLN A 448 -9.99 -24.79 19.26
C GLN A 448 -11.18 -23.86 19.00
N HIS A 449 -11.28 -22.74 19.71
CA HIS A 449 -12.31 -21.73 19.45
C HIS A 449 -12.17 -21.13 18.04
N LEU A 450 -10.94 -20.82 17.63
CA LEU A 450 -10.68 -20.24 16.30
C LEU A 450 -11.04 -21.18 15.16
N CYS A 451 -10.96 -22.50 15.33
CA CYS A 451 -11.23 -23.49 14.27
C CYS A 451 -12.64 -23.35 13.64
N GLY A 452 -13.61 -22.74 14.35
CA GLY A 452 -14.95 -22.46 13.83
C GLY A 452 -15.05 -21.24 12.91
N MET A 453 -14.04 -20.38 12.86
CA MET A 453 -14.07 -19.08 12.18
C MET A 453 -13.80 -19.22 10.68
N LYS A 454 -14.85 -19.48 9.90
CA LYS A 454 -14.74 -19.71 8.44
C LYS A 454 -14.37 -18.45 7.63
N SER A 455 -14.54 -17.26 8.20
CA SER A 455 -14.16 -15.98 7.59
C SER A 455 -12.66 -15.69 7.70
N LEU A 456 -11.94 -16.39 8.60
CA LEU A 456 -10.55 -16.10 8.90
C LEU A 456 -9.64 -16.47 7.73
N GLN A 457 -8.87 -15.49 7.28
CA GLN A 457 -7.94 -15.56 6.15
C GLN A 457 -6.49 -15.35 6.60
N VAL A 458 -6.26 -14.54 7.62
CA VAL A 458 -4.93 -14.28 8.18
C VAL A 458 -4.95 -14.57 9.66
N LEU A 459 -4.05 -15.44 10.11
CA LEU A 459 -3.85 -15.74 11.52
C LEU A 459 -2.36 -15.67 11.87
N SER A 460 -2.01 -14.87 12.87
CA SER A 460 -0.69 -14.89 13.47
C SER A 460 -0.79 -15.22 14.94
N VAL A 461 -0.10 -16.29 15.36
CA VAL A 461 0.05 -16.69 16.77
C VAL A 461 1.53 -16.77 17.15
N ALA A 462 2.37 -16.05 16.40
CA ALA A 462 3.83 -16.06 16.55
C ALA A 462 4.25 -15.72 17.99
N GLY A 463 5.23 -16.43 18.52
CA GLY A 463 5.78 -16.17 19.86
C GLY A 463 4.83 -16.50 21.02
N CYS A 464 3.77 -17.28 20.79
CA CYS A 464 2.91 -17.81 21.85
C CYS A 464 3.54 -19.08 22.46
N PRO A 465 4.11 -19.02 23.68
CA PRO A 465 4.99 -20.05 24.19
C PRO A 465 4.26 -21.30 24.70
N LEU A 466 2.95 -21.22 24.94
CA LEU A 466 2.15 -22.32 25.50
C LEU A 466 1.41 -23.13 24.42
N LEU A 467 1.57 -22.78 23.13
CA LEU A 467 1.00 -23.53 22.03
C LEU A 467 1.83 -24.78 21.73
N THR A 468 1.16 -25.92 21.64
CA THR A 468 1.81 -27.21 21.34
C THR A 468 1.62 -27.59 19.87
N SER A 469 2.41 -28.56 19.39
CA SER A 469 2.24 -29.12 18.04
C SER A 469 0.83 -29.69 17.82
N SER A 470 0.22 -30.27 18.87
CA SER A 470 -1.16 -30.77 18.85
C SER A 470 -2.16 -29.64 18.59
N GLY A 471 -2.10 -28.53 19.32
CA GLY A 471 -2.98 -27.39 19.10
C GLY A 471 -2.77 -26.74 17.73
N LEU A 472 -1.52 -26.53 17.33
CA LEU A 472 -1.21 -25.96 16.02
C LEU A 472 -1.69 -26.84 14.86
N SER A 473 -1.61 -28.17 15.02
CA SER A 473 -2.11 -29.11 14.00
C SER A 473 -3.62 -29.02 13.79
N SER A 474 -4.40 -28.54 14.78
CA SER A 474 -5.86 -28.39 14.61
C SER A 474 -6.23 -27.24 13.66
N LEU A 475 -5.32 -26.31 13.38
CA LEU A 475 -5.55 -25.17 12.49
C LEU A 475 -5.84 -25.57 11.04
N ILE A 476 -5.60 -26.83 10.64
CA ILE A 476 -6.02 -27.38 9.34
C ILE A 476 -7.54 -27.27 9.09
N GLN A 477 -8.34 -27.07 10.15
CA GLN A 477 -9.77 -26.85 10.05
C GLN A 477 -10.11 -25.50 9.36
N LEU A 478 -9.20 -24.53 9.42
CA LEU A 478 -9.31 -23.21 8.79
C LEU A 478 -8.99 -23.29 7.29
N ARG A 479 -9.85 -23.96 6.51
CA ARG A 479 -9.61 -24.22 5.07
C ARG A 479 -9.55 -22.98 4.17
N HIS A 480 -9.97 -21.82 4.69
CA HIS A 480 -9.96 -20.55 3.97
C HIS A 480 -8.74 -19.68 4.30
N LEU A 481 -7.84 -20.17 5.15
CA LEU A 481 -6.66 -19.44 5.56
C LEU A 481 -5.71 -19.22 4.37
N HIS A 482 -5.30 -17.98 4.18
CA HIS A 482 -4.36 -17.52 3.16
C HIS A 482 -2.97 -17.27 3.75
N GLU A 483 -2.88 -16.89 5.01
CA GLU A 483 -1.62 -16.62 5.69
C GLU A 483 -1.68 -17.13 7.14
N LEU A 484 -0.66 -17.90 7.53
CA LEU A 484 -0.48 -18.45 8.87
C LEU A 484 0.94 -18.18 9.34
N GLU A 485 1.09 -17.36 10.37
CA GLU A 485 2.40 -17.07 10.97
C GLU A 485 2.56 -17.80 12.32
N LEU A 486 3.56 -18.68 12.37
CA LEU A 486 3.90 -19.50 13.55
C LEU A 486 5.32 -19.24 14.08
N THR A 487 5.94 -18.14 13.65
CA THR A 487 7.32 -17.76 14.01
C THR A 487 7.53 -17.80 15.54
N ASN A 488 8.65 -18.38 15.99
CA ASN A 488 9.00 -18.45 17.42
C ASN A 488 7.99 -19.17 18.34
N CYS A 489 7.12 -20.04 17.81
CA CYS A 489 6.27 -20.89 18.63
C CYS A 489 7.02 -22.18 19.02
N PRO A 490 7.20 -22.50 20.33
CA PRO A 490 7.92 -23.71 20.75
C PRO A 490 7.29 -25.02 20.26
N GLY A 491 5.98 -25.02 20.01
CA GLY A 491 5.25 -26.17 19.47
C GLY A 491 5.48 -26.44 17.98
N THR A 492 6.29 -25.64 17.28
CA THR A 492 6.57 -25.87 15.85
C THR A 492 7.70 -26.87 15.64
N SER A 493 7.54 -27.69 14.61
CA SER A 493 8.56 -28.63 14.13
C SER A 493 8.48 -28.72 12.61
N GLN A 494 9.53 -29.21 11.96
CA GLN A 494 9.50 -29.43 10.51
C GLN A 494 8.35 -30.37 10.11
N GLU A 495 8.10 -31.42 10.91
CA GLU A 495 7.00 -32.36 10.69
C GLU A 495 5.63 -31.66 10.74
N LEU A 496 5.43 -30.73 11.68
CA LEU A 496 4.20 -29.93 11.74
C LEU A 496 4.07 -29.03 10.50
N PHE A 497 5.13 -28.36 10.07
CA PHE A 497 5.08 -27.51 8.88
C PHE A 497 4.76 -28.30 7.62
N ASP A 498 5.33 -29.49 7.47
CA ASP A 498 5.03 -30.38 6.35
C ASP A 498 3.56 -30.85 6.40
N TYR A 499 3.07 -31.20 7.59
CA TYR A 499 1.66 -31.54 7.82
C TYR A 499 0.72 -30.38 7.46
N LEU A 500 1.02 -29.16 7.90
CA LEU A 500 0.20 -27.98 7.60
C LEU A 500 0.23 -27.65 6.10
N ARG A 501 1.38 -27.74 5.42
CA ARG A 501 1.48 -27.51 3.97
C ARG A 501 0.66 -28.52 3.16
N GLU A 502 0.62 -29.78 3.59
CA GLU A 502 -0.17 -30.83 2.95
C GLU A 502 -1.68 -30.53 3.05
N HIS A 503 -2.14 -30.06 4.21
CA HIS A 503 -3.56 -29.86 4.50
C HIS A 503 -4.08 -28.45 4.17
N LEU A 504 -3.19 -27.45 4.10
CA LEU A 504 -3.48 -26.05 3.75
C LEU A 504 -2.66 -25.61 2.52
N PRO A 505 -2.83 -26.23 1.34
CA PRO A 505 -1.96 -26.03 0.18
C PRO A 505 -2.05 -24.63 -0.46
N ARG A 506 -3.01 -23.81 -0.04
CA ARG A 506 -3.22 -22.43 -0.51
C ARG A 506 -2.83 -21.38 0.54
N CYS A 507 -2.37 -21.81 1.71
CA CYS A 507 -1.95 -20.94 2.79
C CYS A 507 -0.45 -20.70 2.71
N LEU A 508 -0.02 -19.44 2.78
CA LEU A 508 1.35 -19.07 3.04
C LEU A 508 1.65 -19.30 4.52
N ILE A 509 2.46 -20.32 4.81
CA ILE A 509 2.89 -20.62 6.17
C ILE A 509 4.25 -19.96 6.39
N ILE A 510 4.31 -19.07 7.38
CA ILE A 510 5.51 -18.34 7.81
C ILE A 510 6.06 -19.04 9.05
N GLU A 511 7.31 -19.51 8.94
CA GLU A 511 8.03 -20.33 9.94
C GLU A 511 8.84 -19.52 10.94
#